data_AF-A0A954ZT92-F1
#
_entry.id   AF-A0A954ZT92-F1
#
_cell.length_a   1.000
_cell.length_b   1.000
_cell.length_c   1.000
_cell.angle_alpha   90.00
_cell.angle_beta   90.00
_cell.angle_gamma   90.00
#
_symmetry.space_group_name_H-M   'P 1'
#
loop_
_entity.id
_entity.type
_entity.pdbx_description
1 polymer ?
#
loop_
_entity_poly.entity_id
_entity_poly.type
_entity_poly.pdbx_seq_one_letter_code
_entity_poly.pdbx_strand_id
1 'polypeptide(L)'
;FANDENGNFWSDYNGFDRDHDGLGEFAYEPKSLFRTMLAREPNLRLFVHSPAQQAIELTARAFPELDPDPMLTDPKPLALPPRFDLPSLEAGADGLRMAVVSIGLVLLSTVVMLRLSVERHITPAPGEQRHD
;
A
#
# COMPACT_ATOMS: atom_id res chain seq x y z
N PHE A 1 -10.68 13.71 13.77
CA PHE A 1 -9.41 12.97 13.91
C PHE A 1 -9.58 12.09 15.14
N ALA A 2 -9.28 10.79 14.99
CA ALA A 2 -9.88 9.65 15.71
C ALA A 2 -11.39 9.52 15.44
N ASN A 3 -11.79 8.42 14.81
CA ASN A 3 -13.18 7.96 14.84
C ASN A 3 -13.26 7.07 16.08
N ASP A 4 -14.29 7.22 16.90
CA ASP A 4 -14.39 6.88 18.34
C ASP A 4 -13.99 5.45 18.79
N GLU A 5 -13.52 4.59 17.89
CA GLU A 5 -13.22 3.17 18.17
C GLU A 5 -11.73 2.80 17.96
N ASN A 6 -10.93 3.57 17.20
CA ASN A 6 -9.55 3.17 16.87
C ASN A 6 -8.59 4.38 16.93
N GLY A 7 -7.75 4.44 17.96
CA GLY A 7 -6.62 5.39 18.02
C GLY A 7 -5.65 5.20 16.83
N ASN A 8 -4.72 6.14 16.61
CA ASN A 8 -3.69 5.92 15.61
C ASN A 8 -2.55 5.08 16.21
N PHE A 9 -1.98 4.19 15.38
CA PHE A 9 -0.74 3.51 15.73
C PHE A 9 0.46 4.31 15.23
N TRP A 10 1.44 4.50 16.10
CA TRP A 10 2.68 5.23 15.83
C TRP A 10 3.86 4.29 16.09
N SER A 11 4.67 4.06 15.06
CA SER A 11 5.74 3.05 15.11
C SER A 11 6.87 3.37 16.11
N ASP A 12 6.98 4.64 16.50
CA ASP A 12 7.96 5.18 17.44
C ASP A 12 7.33 5.54 18.80
N TYR A 13 6.04 5.25 19.00
CA TYR A 13 5.42 5.40 20.31
C TYR A 13 5.96 4.35 21.28
N ASN A 14 6.41 4.83 22.44
CA ASN A 14 7.04 4.03 23.49
C ASN A 14 6.25 4.09 24.81
N GLY A 15 4.99 4.50 24.76
CA GLY A 15 4.12 4.47 25.94
C GLY A 15 3.69 3.04 26.30
N PHE A 16 3.24 2.90 27.54
CA PHE A 16 2.77 1.64 28.11
C PHE A 16 1.25 1.66 28.22
N ASP A 17 0.64 0.48 28.16
CA ASP A 17 -0.80 0.23 28.39
C ASP A 17 -0.93 -0.52 29.73
N ARG A 18 -1.50 0.12 30.75
CA ARG A 18 -1.54 -0.42 32.11
C ARG A 18 -2.83 -1.18 32.38
N ASP A 19 -3.96 -0.72 31.86
CA ASP A 19 -5.27 -1.32 32.08
C ASP A 19 -5.68 -2.33 30.99
N HIS A 20 -4.83 -2.53 29.97
CA HIS A 20 -4.97 -3.49 28.88
C HIS A 20 -6.16 -3.20 27.96
N ASP A 21 -6.48 -1.92 27.76
CA ASP A 21 -7.54 -1.48 26.84
C ASP A 21 -7.07 -1.32 25.39
N GLY A 22 -5.76 -1.47 25.13
CA GLY A 22 -5.14 -1.34 23.82
C GLY A 22 -4.70 0.09 23.46
N LEU A 23 -4.94 1.07 24.33
CA LEU A 23 -4.49 2.45 24.23
C LEU A 23 -3.29 2.70 25.15
N GLY A 24 -2.45 3.64 24.76
CA GLY A 24 -1.32 4.06 25.57
C GLY A 24 -1.72 5.09 26.63
N GLU A 25 -1.13 4.97 27.82
CA GLU A 25 -1.44 5.84 28.97
C GLU A 25 -0.94 7.30 28.79
N PHE A 26 -0.02 7.53 27.86
CA PHE A 26 0.56 8.85 27.58
C PHE A 26 0.16 9.33 26.18
N ALA A 27 -0.14 10.62 26.05
CA ALA A 27 -0.32 11.23 24.74
C ALA A 27 0.95 11.10 23.89
N TYR A 28 0.80 10.87 22.59
CA TYR A 28 1.90 10.85 21.64
C TYR A 28 2.07 12.21 20.98
N GLU A 29 3.30 12.73 21.01
CA GLU A 29 3.67 14.03 20.48
C GLU A 29 4.84 13.88 19.51
N PRO A 30 4.59 13.75 18.19
CA PRO A 30 5.64 13.57 17.20
C PRO A 30 6.51 14.83 17.08
N LYS A 31 7.75 14.75 17.56
CA LYS A 31 8.78 15.77 17.43
C LYS A 31 9.90 15.33 16.49
N SER A 32 10.29 16.21 15.58
CA SER A 32 11.36 15.96 14.61
C SER A 32 11.89 17.28 14.10
N LEU A 33 13.16 17.57 14.41
CA LEU A 33 13.80 18.79 13.94
C LEU A 33 13.94 18.78 12.41
N PHE A 34 14.30 17.62 11.85
CA PHE A 34 14.43 17.47 10.42
C PHE A 34 13.12 17.72 9.69
N ARG A 35 11.98 17.24 10.21
CA ARG A 35 10.66 17.47 9.62
C ARG A 35 10.28 18.95 9.66
N THR A 36 10.63 19.67 10.72
CA THR A 36 10.45 21.13 10.80
C THR A 36 11.31 21.86 9.75
N MET A 37 12.55 21.42 9.53
CA MET A 37 13.39 21.95 8.45
C MET A 37 12.83 21.61 7.07
N LEU A 38 12.37 20.37 6.86
CA LEU A 38 11.79 19.88 5.61
C LEU A 38 10.53 20.66 5.20
N ALA A 39 9.71 21.07 6.18
CA ALA A 39 8.54 21.90 5.94
C ALA A 39 8.90 23.30 5.40
N ARG A 40 10.09 23.81 5.72
CA ARG A 40 10.61 25.11 5.24
C ARG A 40 11.38 24.98 3.93
N GLU A 41 12.16 23.91 3.80
CA GLU A 41 13.04 23.64 2.66
C GLU A 41 12.74 22.28 2.02
N PRO A 42 11.84 22.22 1.02
CA PRO A 42 11.42 20.97 0.37
C PRO A 42 12.56 20.19 -0.30
N ASN A 43 13.67 20.86 -0.67
CA ASN A 43 14.86 20.23 -1.25
C ASN A 43 15.51 19.23 -0.29
N LEU A 44 15.26 19.34 1.02
CA LEU A 44 15.74 18.38 2.02
C LEU A 44 15.09 17.00 1.88
N ARG A 45 14.04 16.83 1.05
CA ARG A 45 13.42 15.53 0.76
C ARG A 45 14.43 14.47 0.31
N LEU A 46 15.51 14.86 -0.35
CA LEU A 46 16.58 13.95 -0.76
C LEU A 46 17.24 13.22 0.43
N PHE A 47 17.21 13.81 1.62
CA PHE A 47 17.83 13.27 2.83
C PHE A 47 16.86 12.48 3.71
N VAL A 48 15.60 12.31 3.31
CA VAL A 48 14.63 11.50 4.04
C VAL A 48 15.12 10.04 4.10
N HIS A 49 15.05 9.44 5.28
CA HIS A 49 15.60 8.11 5.64
C HIS A 49 17.13 7.96 5.47
N SER A 50 17.87 9.05 5.28
CA SER A 50 19.33 9.02 5.18
C SER A 50 20.02 9.04 6.56
N PRO A 51 21.31 8.67 6.64
CA PRO A 51 22.11 8.88 7.84
C PRO A 51 22.19 10.35 8.28
N ALA A 52 22.10 11.30 7.34
CA ALA A 52 22.13 12.73 7.67
C ALA A 52 20.89 13.16 8.47
N GLN A 53 19.70 12.66 8.10
CA GLN A 53 18.49 12.86 8.91
C GLN A 53 18.71 12.31 10.32
N GLN A 54 19.21 11.08 10.44
CA GLN A 54 19.44 10.45 11.75
C GLN A 54 20.41 11.25 12.62
N ALA A 55 21.48 11.81 12.03
CA ALA A 55 22.42 12.67 12.75
C ALA A 55 21.76 13.95 13.28
N ILE A 56 20.88 14.57 12.48
CA ILE A 56 20.11 15.75 12.89
C ILE A 56 19.17 15.41 14.05
N GLU A 57 18.44 14.29 13.95
CA GLU A 57 17.54 13.86 15.04
C GLU A 57 18.29 13.49 16.32
N LEU A 58 19.45 12.84 16.20
CA LEU A 58 20.30 12.53 17.35
C LEU A 58 20.80 13.82 18.02
N THR A 59 21.17 14.81 17.23
CA THR A 59 21.60 16.13 17.72
C THR A 59 20.45 16.81 18.45
N ALA A 60 19.24 16.85 17.88
CA ALA A 60 18.06 17.43 18.52
C ALA A 60 17.74 16.75 19.86
N ARG A 61 17.91 15.43 19.96
CA ARG A 61 17.73 14.68 21.20
C ARG A 61 18.80 14.99 22.26
N ALA A 62 20.02 15.31 21.83
CA ALA A 62 21.13 15.64 22.72
C ALA A 62 21.09 17.09 23.23
N PHE A 63 20.45 18.00 22.49
CA PHE A 63 20.36 19.43 22.81
C PHE A 63 18.89 19.88 22.87
N PRO A 64 18.27 19.86 24.06
CA PRO A 64 16.85 20.18 24.23
C PRO A 64 16.44 21.55 23.68
N GLU A 65 17.35 22.51 23.59
CA GLU A 65 17.11 23.83 22.99
C GLU A 65 16.78 23.76 21.50
N LEU A 66 17.10 22.64 20.83
CA LEU A 66 16.80 22.38 19.42
C LEU A 66 15.53 21.54 19.22
N ASP A 67 14.89 21.05 20.30
CA ASP A 67 13.70 20.22 20.22
C ASP A 67 12.49 21.08 19.79
N PRO A 68 11.85 20.80 18.64
CA PRO A 68 10.73 21.61 18.18
C PRO A 68 9.46 21.35 18.98
N ASP A 69 8.58 22.36 19.04
CA ASP A 69 7.23 22.18 19.56
C ASP A 69 6.44 21.14 18.74
N PRO A 70 5.63 20.30 19.40
CA PRO A 70 4.84 19.30 18.71
C PRO A 70 3.76 19.97 17.87
N MET A 71 3.72 19.65 16.57
CA MET A 71 2.69 20.16 15.66
C MET A 71 1.33 19.47 15.83
N LEU A 72 1.33 18.30 16.45
CA LEU A 72 0.18 17.42 16.63
C LEU A 72 0.35 16.73 17.99
N THR A 73 -0.76 16.50 18.68
CA THR A 73 -0.82 15.65 19.87
C THR A 73 -1.91 14.61 19.64
N ASP A 74 -1.57 13.33 19.78
CA ASP A 74 -2.53 12.23 19.80
C ASP A 74 -2.81 11.84 21.27
N PRO A 75 -4.00 12.14 21.82
CA PRO A 75 -4.31 11.86 23.21
C PRO A 75 -4.57 10.38 23.49
N LYS A 76 -4.81 9.56 22.46
CA LYS A 76 -5.16 8.14 22.60
C LYS A 76 -4.42 7.30 21.55
N PRO A 77 -3.08 7.24 21.61
CA PRO A 77 -2.31 6.40 20.69
C PRO A 77 -2.58 4.91 20.98
N LEU A 78 -2.56 4.07 19.95
CA LEU A 78 -2.60 2.62 20.13
C LEU A 78 -1.29 2.13 20.74
N ALA A 79 -1.38 1.32 21.81
CA ALA A 79 -0.21 0.76 22.48
C ALA A 79 0.42 -0.39 21.68
N LEU A 80 -0.37 -1.07 20.86
CA LEU A 80 0.06 -2.19 20.01
C LEU A 80 -0.30 -1.93 18.55
N PRO A 81 0.48 -2.50 17.60
CA PRO A 81 0.13 -2.45 16.19
C PRO A 81 -1.28 -3.02 15.95
N PRO A 82 -2.11 -2.40 15.11
CA PRO A 82 -3.41 -2.93 14.77
C PRO A 82 -3.24 -4.28 14.07
N ARG A 83 -4.12 -5.22 14.37
CA ARG A 83 -4.15 -6.51 13.66
C ARG A 83 -4.82 -6.31 12.31
N PHE A 84 -4.10 -6.62 11.25
CA PHE A 84 -4.68 -6.73 9.92
C PHE A 84 -5.16 -8.16 9.74
N ASP A 85 -6.47 -8.36 9.86
CA ASP A 85 -7.09 -9.61 9.43
C ASP A 85 -7.01 -9.65 7.91
N LEU A 86 -5.95 -10.31 7.40
CA LEU A 86 -5.89 -10.64 5.99
C LEU A 86 -7.09 -11.53 5.70
N PRO A 87 -7.91 -11.23 4.66
CA PRO A 87 -8.94 -12.16 4.25
C PRO A 87 -8.25 -13.51 4.05
N SER A 88 -8.73 -14.54 4.74
CA SER A 88 -8.28 -15.89 4.47
C SER A 88 -8.42 -16.08 2.96
N LEU A 89 -7.32 -16.42 2.28
CA LEU A 89 -7.40 -16.94 0.92
C LEU A 89 -8.05 -18.32 1.02
N GLU A 90 -9.30 -18.37 1.45
CA GLU A 90 -10.11 -19.55 1.30
C GLU A 90 -10.18 -19.76 -0.20
N ALA A 91 -9.51 -20.81 -0.67
CA ALA A 91 -9.85 -21.42 -1.94
C ALA A 91 -11.25 -22.00 -1.81
N GLY A 92 -12.25 -21.12 -1.65
CA GLY A 92 -13.65 -21.46 -1.64
C GLY A 92 -14.05 -21.96 -3.02
N ALA A 93 -15.20 -22.62 -3.10
CA ALA A 93 -15.75 -23.17 -4.34
C ALA A 93 -15.77 -22.16 -5.52
N ASP A 94 -15.77 -20.85 -5.22
CA ASP A 94 -15.69 -19.78 -6.22
C ASP A 94 -14.34 -19.74 -6.96
N GLY A 95 -13.22 -20.10 -6.31
CA GLY A 95 -11.91 -20.21 -6.99
C GLY A 95 -11.90 -21.30 -8.06
N LEU A 96 -12.47 -22.47 -7.76
CA LEU A 96 -12.62 -23.57 -8.72
C LEU A 96 -13.59 -23.20 -9.85
N ARG A 97 -14.72 -22.55 -9.52
CA ARG A 97 -15.68 -22.06 -10.51
C ARG A 97 -15.04 -21.06 -11.47
N MET A 98 -14.29 -20.10 -10.95
CA MET A 98 -13.59 -19.10 -11.76
C MET A 98 -12.50 -19.74 -12.63
N ALA A 99 -11.79 -20.75 -12.12
CA ALA A 99 -10.84 -21.55 -12.90
C ALA A 99 -11.52 -22.30 -14.05
N VAL A 100 -12.68 -22.93 -13.80
CA VAL A 100 -13.45 -23.63 -14.84
C VAL A 100 -13.97 -22.67 -15.90
N VAL A 101 -14.50 -21.50 -15.49
CA VAL A 101 -14.97 -20.46 -16.42
C VAL A 101 -13.82 -19.95 -17.29
N SER A 102 -12.65 -19.68 -16.71
CA SER A 102 -11.50 -19.17 -17.46
C SER A 102 -10.92 -20.22 -18.42
N ILE A 103 -10.83 -21.50 -18.03
CA ILE A 103 -10.47 -22.60 -18.93
C ILE A 103 -11.48 -22.71 -20.08
N GLY A 104 -12.78 -22.63 -19.79
CA GLY A 104 -13.83 -22.65 -20.81
C GLY A 104 -13.71 -21.52 -21.84
N LEU A 105 -13.43 -20.30 -21.39
CA LEU A 105 -13.22 -19.14 -22.27
C LEU A 105 -11.97 -19.30 -23.16
N VAL A 106 -10.87 -19.84 -22.63
CA VAL A 106 -9.65 -20.09 -23.41
C VAL A 106 -9.88 -21.16 -24.47
N LEU A 107 -10.57 -22.24 -24.13
CA LEU A 107 -10.92 -23.29 -25.08
C LEU A 107 -11.84 -22.76 -26.18
N LEU A 108 -12.86 -21.97 -25.81
CA LEU A 108 -13.77 -21.33 -26.77
C LEU A 108 -13.01 -20.39 -27.73
N SER A 109 -12.15 -19.52 -27.19
CA SER A 109 -11.27 -18.64 -27.97
C SER A 109 -10.43 -19.42 -28.98
N THR A 110 -9.81 -20.50 -28.52
CA THR A 110 -8.94 -21.35 -29.35
C THR A 110 -9.72 -22.00 -30.49
N VAL A 111 -10.92 -22.52 -30.21
CA VAL A 111 -11.81 -23.12 -31.23
C VAL A 111 -12.27 -22.08 -32.26
N VAL A 112 -12.66 -20.88 -31.80
CA VAL A 112 -13.06 -19.78 -32.68
C VAL A 112 -11.90 -19.35 -33.58
N MET A 113 -10.69 -19.19 -33.03
CA MET A 113 -9.51 -18.84 -33.82
C MET A 113 -9.18 -19.91 -34.87
N LEU A 114 -9.26 -21.19 -34.50
CA LEU A 114 -9.00 -22.29 -35.42
C LEU A 114 -10.02 -22.32 -36.57
N ARG A 115 -11.31 -22.11 -36.27
CA ARG A 115 -12.38 -22.03 -37.29
C ARG A 115 -12.16 -20.86 -38.24
N LEU A 116 -11.88 -19.67 -37.71
CA LEU A 116 -11.58 -18.48 -38.52
C LEU A 116 -10.32 -18.64 -39.37
N SER A 117 -9.30 -19.36 -38.89
CA SER A 117 -8.06 -19.61 -39.64
C SER A 117 -8.28 -20.59 -40.80
N VAL A 118 -9.12 -21.61 -40.61
CA VAL A 118 -9.44 -22.61 -41.64
C VAL A 118 -10.32 -22.01 -42.73
N GLU A 119 -11.34 -21.23 -42.37
CA GLU A 119 -12.24 -20.56 -43.33
C GLU A 119 -11.49 -19.58 -44.24
N ARG A 120 -10.50 -18.86 -43.70
CA ARG A 120 -9.61 -17.97 -44.46
C ARG A 120 -8.68 -18.68 -45.43
N HIS A 121 -8.43 -19.97 -45.27
CA HIS A 121 -7.56 -20.76 -46.17
C HIS A 121 -8.32 -21.55 -47.24
N ILE A 122 -9.65 -21.67 -47.14
CA ILE A 122 -10.46 -22.49 -48.07
C ILE A 122 -11.18 -21.65 -49.14
N THR A 123 -11.17 -20.31 -49.06
CA THR A 123 -11.85 -19.47 -50.07
C THR A 123 -10.86 -18.95 -51.11
N PRO A 124 -10.68 -19.59 -52.28
CA PRO A 124 -9.94 -18.98 -53.39
C PRO A 124 -10.75 -17.80 -53.96
N ALA A 125 -10.06 -16.70 -54.26
CA ALA A 125 -10.67 -15.48 -54.80
C ALA A 125 -11.33 -15.74 -56.17
N PRO A 126 -12.54 -15.22 -56.43
CA PRO A 126 -13.16 -15.34 -57.74
C PRO A 126 -12.57 -14.31 -58.71
N GLY A 127 -11.96 -14.81 -59.78
CA GLY A 127 -11.77 -14.05 -61.02
C GLY A 127 -10.36 -13.55 -61.27
N GLU A 128 -9.58 -14.31 -62.02
CA GLU A 128 -8.59 -13.74 -62.96
C GLU A 128 -8.51 -14.65 -64.19
N GLN A 129 -9.62 -14.77 -64.93
CA GLN A 129 -9.55 -15.17 -66.34
C GLN A 129 -9.33 -13.88 -67.14
N ARG A 130 -8.06 -13.54 -67.38
CA ARG A 130 -7.69 -12.52 -68.37
C ARG A 130 -7.82 -13.13 -69.76
N HIS A 131 -8.64 -12.46 -70.56
CA HIS A 131 -8.61 -12.48 -72.01
C HIS A 131 -7.20 -12.12 -72.51
N ASP A 132 -6.64 -12.96 -73.38
CA ASP A 132 -6.04 -12.67 -74.70
C ASP A 132 -4.98 -13.71 -75.08
#